data_AF-A0A7Y8CFK0-F1
#
_entry.id   AF-A0A7Y8CFK0-F1
#
_cell.length_a   1.000
_cell.length_b   1.000
_cell.length_c   1.000
_cell.angle_alpha   90.00
_cell.angle_beta   90.00
_cell.angle_gamma   90.00
#
_symmetry.space_group_name_H-M   'P 1'
#
loop_
_entity.id
_entity.type
_entity.pdbx_description
1 polymer ?
#
loop_
_entity_poly.entity_id
_entity_poly.type
_entity_poly.pdbx_seq_one_letter_code
_entity_poly.pdbx_strand_id
1 'polypeptide(L)'
;MKLLDSCLNRRTISQEIRVQAIGIPCIRRLFPNRARLIQRGHEQALAYVTEALLNLDKLFSSARLDRRRRLFVEQFFDMPSVSAFTLGKIRVLAHRLLGELLDPSLNPETSSRYVVGTAIHPEHSVQAFTLLNEPIRKIYLTERFFDPGFDAYLPLRPRTFDLLGHSMATVLLHEISHLAFDTLDLVYVDANRPFLDLLETVTAEGKQRYSALEQIQKHALSSSTPAAQLFRELDDYDLRWYDLVGAPLQRVLQLTGTRDLDEARRVFFSDADKRVDVMLSNADSLALLLAHLGRPPEFHPLH
;
A
#
# COMPACT_ATOMS: atom_id res chain seq x y z
N MET A 1 -8.78 -1.10 8.17
CA MET A 1 -7.39 -1.32 8.62
C MET A 1 -7.03 -0.08 9.43
N LYS A 2 -6.51 -0.22 10.66
CA LYS A 2 -6.26 0.95 11.50
C LYS A 2 -4.95 1.63 11.15
N LEU A 3 -5.06 2.96 11.10
CA LEU A 3 -4.00 3.95 11.00
C LEU A 3 -3.42 4.15 12.40
N LEU A 4 -2.16 3.80 12.60
CA LEU A 4 -1.41 4.34 13.74
C LEU A 4 -0.63 5.52 13.21
N ASP A 5 -1.32 6.65 13.23
CA ASP A 5 -0.79 7.90 12.73
C ASP A 5 0.46 8.32 13.52
N SER A 6 1.36 8.86 12.73
CA SER A 6 2.71 9.31 12.99
C SER A 6 2.90 10.17 14.26
N CYS A 7 3.03 9.55 15.46
CA CYS A 7 3.61 10.22 16.64
C CYS A 7 4.24 9.31 17.74
N LEU A 8 5.58 9.33 17.78
CA LEU A 8 6.52 9.41 18.93
C LEU A 8 6.61 8.31 20.03
N ASN A 9 7.85 7.80 20.17
CA ASN A 9 8.51 7.18 21.35
C ASN A 9 8.24 5.71 21.71
N ARG A 10 9.19 5.11 22.46
CA ARG A 10 9.15 3.72 23.00
C ARG A 10 7.83 3.37 23.72
N ARG A 11 7.11 4.36 24.25
CA ARG A 11 5.80 4.18 24.91
C ARG A 11 4.72 3.74 23.92
N THR A 12 4.70 4.29 22.71
CA THR A 12 3.75 3.92 21.64
C THR A 12 3.98 2.49 21.17
N ILE A 13 5.23 2.04 21.03
CA ILE A 13 5.51 0.63 20.69
C ILE A 13 4.88 -0.31 21.73
N SER A 14 5.05 -0.01 23.02
CA SER A 14 4.46 -0.82 24.11
C SER A 14 2.94 -0.68 24.25
N GLN A 15 2.31 0.22 23.51
CA GLN A 15 0.85 0.37 23.43
C GLN A 15 0.27 -0.35 22.21
N GLU A 16 1.08 -0.59 21.18
CA GLU A 16 0.62 -1.23 19.93
C GLU A 16 1.01 -2.69 19.79
N ILE A 17 2.22 -3.06 20.24
CA ILE A 17 2.76 -4.40 20.02
C ILE A 17 3.50 -4.96 21.24
N ARG A 18 3.19 -6.20 21.59
CA ARG A 18 4.01 -7.01 22.49
C ARG A 18 5.12 -7.66 21.68
N VAL A 19 6.30 -7.06 21.69
CA VAL A 19 7.47 -7.54 20.95
C VAL A 19 7.88 -8.94 21.43
N GLN A 20 8.03 -9.86 20.49
CA GLN A 20 8.42 -11.25 20.74
C GLN A 20 9.82 -11.58 20.21
N ALA A 21 10.21 -11.00 19.07
CA ALA A 21 11.52 -11.20 18.47
C ALA A 21 11.96 -9.97 17.67
N ILE A 22 13.25 -9.66 17.71
CA ILE A 22 13.86 -8.53 16.97
C ILE A 22 14.99 -9.06 16.10
N GLY A 23 14.96 -8.70 14.83
CA GLY A 23 15.91 -9.10 13.81
C GLY A 23 15.66 -10.53 13.28
N ILE A 24 15.95 -10.71 12.00
CA ILE A 24 15.76 -12.00 11.32
C ILE A 24 16.49 -13.16 12.01
N PRO A 25 17.73 -13.02 12.52
CA PRO A 25 18.37 -14.13 13.23
C PRO A 25 17.58 -14.61 14.46
N CYS A 26 17.00 -13.69 15.24
CA CYS A 26 16.18 -14.05 16.39
C CYS A 26 14.81 -14.62 15.95
N ILE A 27 14.16 -13.96 14.99
CA ILE A 27 12.88 -14.40 14.43
C ILE A 27 13.02 -15.81 13.83
N ARG A 28 14.10 -16.10 13.11
CA ARG A 28 14.35 -17.42 12.52
C ARG A 28 14.50 -18.51 13.59
N ARG A 29 15.15 -18.19 14.71
CA ARG A 29 15.33 -19.13 15.83
C ARG A 29 14.02 -19.42 16.57
N LEU A 30 13.19 -18.41 16.80
CA LEU A 30 11.95 -18.53 17.60
C LEU A 30 10.71 -18.87 16.76
N PHE A 31 10.65 -18.34 15.53
CA PHE A 31 9.52 -18.41 14.60
C PHE A 31 10.02 -18.68 13.16
N PRO A 32 10.61 -19.86 12.88
CA PRO A 32 11.23 -20.16 11.58
C PRO A 32 10.26 -19.98 10.40
N ASN A 33 8.98 -20.29 10.57
CA ASN A 33 7.96 -20.06 9.55
C ASN A 33 7.76 -18.56 9.26
N ARG A 34 7.71 -17.71 10.28
CA ARG A 34 7.57 -16.25 10.10
C ARG A 34 8.78 -15.66 9.40
N ALA A 35 10.00 -16.11 9.72
CA ALA A 35 11.20 -15.69 8.99
C ALA A 35 11.13 -16.03 7.49
N ARG A 36 10.68 -17.25 7.14
CA ARG A 36 10.48 -17.64 5.72
C ARG A 36 9.40 -16.80 5.04
N LEU A 37 8.32 -16.46 5.74
CA LEU A 37 7.24 -15.63 5.20
C LEU A 37 7.70 -14.18 4.97
N ILE A 38 8.50 -13.60 5.88
CA ILE A 38 9.12 -12.28 5.68
C ILE A 38 9.98 -12.28 4.41
N GLN A 39 10.82 -13.31 4.25
CA GLN A 39 11.64 -13.47 3.06
C GLN A 39 10.81 -13.55 1.79
N ARG A 40 9.77 -14.39 1.76
CA ARG A 40 8.86 -14.50 0.61
C ARG A 40 8.16 -13.18 0.29
N GLY A 41 7.66 -12.46 1.30
CA GLY A 41 7.02 -11.16 1.12
C GLY A 41 8.00 -10.12 0.54
N HIS A 42 9.23 -10.09 1.04
CA HIS A 42 10.28 -9.21 0.55
C HIS A 42 10.66 -9.54 -0.91
N GLU A 43 10.87 -10.82 -1.23
CA GLU A 43 11.17 -11.28 -2.60
C GLU A 43 10.04 -10.90 -3.58
N GLN A 44 8.78 -11.06 -3.16
CA GLN A 44 7.63 -10.68 -3.98
C GLN A 44 7.49 -9.15 -4.15
N ALA A 45 7.80 -8.36 -3.12
CA ALA A 45 7.86 -6.89 -3.22
C ALA A 45 8.97 -6.45 -4.19
N LEU A 46 10.15 -7.07 -4.09
CA LEU A 46 11.27 -6.83 -4.99
C LEU A 46 10.89 -7.16 -6.45
N ALA A 47 10.22 -8.29 -6.66
CA ALA A 47 9.71 -8.67 -7.98
C ALA A 47 8.73 -7.63 -8.53
N TYR A 48 7.75 -7.19 -7.74
CA TYR A 48 6.80 -6.17 -8.17
C TYR A 48 7.48 -4.86 -8.57
N VAL A 49 8.38 -4.32 -7.75
CA VAL A 49 9.03 -3.05 -8.08
C VAL A 49 9.95 -3.16 -9.30
N THR A 50 10.68 -4.27 -9.42
CA THR A 50 11.57 -4.54 -10.57
C THR A 50 10.76 -4.64 -11.86
N GLU A 51 9.70 -5.44 -11.87
CA GLU A 51 8.84 -5.61 -13.04
C GLU A 51 8.05 -4.34 -13.35
N ALA A 52 7.64 -3.56 -12.34
CA ALA A 52 6.98 -2.28 -12.55
C ALA A 52 7.88 -1.32 -13.34
N LEU A 53 9.17 -1.22 -13.01
CA LEU A 53 10.13 -0.40 -13.75
C LEU A 53 10.27 -0.87 -15.21
N LEU A 54 10.42 -2.17 -15.44
CA LEU A 54 10.50 -2.73 -16.79
C LEU A 54 9.24 -2.47 -17.62
N ASN A 55 8.06 -2.55 -16.98
CA ASN A 55 6.78 -2.35 -17.63
C ASN A 55 6.46 -0.86 -17.88
N LEU A 56 6.96 0.05 -17.04
CA LEU A 56 6.84 1.50 -17.25
C LEU A 56 7.52 1.95 -18.54
N ASP A 57 8.67 1.37 -18.88
CA ASP A 57 9.40 1.70 -20.11
C ASP A 57 8.69 1.21 -21.39
N LYS A 58 7.81 0.21 -21.24
CA LYS A 58 7.06 -0.40 -22.35
C LYS A 58 5.62 0.12 -22.46
N LEU A 59 5.19 0.98 -21.56
CA LEU A 59 3.78 1.36 -21.37
C LEU A 59 3.10 1.95 -22.63
N PHE A 60 3.87 2.56 -23.54
CA PHE A 60 3.40 3.08 -24.82
C PHE A 60 3.67 2.17 -26.03
N SER A 61 4.12 0.94 -25.80
CA SER A 61 4.24 -0.05 -26.87
C SER A 61 2.86 -0.44 -27.42
N SER A 62 2.83 -1.09 -28.58
CA SER A 62 1.60 -1.61 -29.18
C SER A 62 1.11 -2.91 -28.55
N ALA A 63 1.87 -3.52 -27.62
CA ALA A 63 1.51 -4.79 -27.00
C ALA A 63 0.24 -4.68 -26.15
N ARG A 64 -0.60 -5.72 -26.20
CA ARG A 64 -1.90 -5.75 -25.49
C ARG A 64 -1.76 -5.51 -23.99
N LEU A 65 -0.77 -6.14 -23.35
CA LEU A 65 -0.55 -6.01 -21.90
C LEU A 65 -0.09 -4.60 -21.52
N ASP A 66 0.77 -3.99 -22.33
CA ASP A 66 1.27 -2.64 -22.07
C ASP A 66 0.16 -1.61 -22.21
N ARG A 67 -0.72 -1.77 -23.21
CA ARG A 67 -1.95 -0.96 -23.32
C ARG A 67 -2.85 -1.12 -22.08
N ARG A 68 -3.04 -2.33 -21.56
CA ARG A 68 -3.84 -2.56 -20.34
C ARG A 68 -3.22 -1.89 -19.12
N ARG A 69 -1.89 -1.94 -18.98
CA ARG A 69 -1.17 -1.24 -17.91
C ARG A 69 -1.33 0.27 -18.04
N ARG A 70 -1.22 0.81 -19.25
CA ARG A 70 -1.49 2.23 -19.50
C ARG A 70 -2.91 2.62 -19.10
N LEU A 71 -3.90 1.86 -19.54
CA LEU A 71 -5.31 2.09 -19.18
C LEU A 71 -5.53 2.01 -17.67
N PHE A 72 -4.88 1.07 -16.98
CA PHE A 72 -4.91 1.01 -15.53
C PHE A 72 -4.35 2.28 -14.90
N VAL A 73 -3.18 2.76 -15.34
CA VAL A 73 -2.58 4.01 -14.80
C VAL A 73 -3.47 5.23 -15.07
N GLU A 74 -4.02 5.33 -16.27
CA GLU A 74 -4.98 6.39 -16.66
C GLU A 74 -6.22 6.37 -15.77
N GLN A 75 -6.82 5.19 -15.55
CA GLN A 75 -7.96 5.02 -14.66
C GLN A 75 -7.60 5.26 -13.19
N PHE A 76 -6.41 4.82 -12.76
CA PHE A 76 -5.96 4.96 -11.38
C PHE A 76 -5.85 6.42 -10.95
N PHE A 77 -5.40 7.31 -11.85
CA PHE A 77 -5.28 8.75 -11.56
C PHE A 77 -6.46 9.59 -12.06
N ASP A 78 -7.50 8.97 -12.62
CA ASP A 78 -8.60 9.64 -13.33
C ASP A 78 -8.09 10.65 -14.37
N MET A 79 -7.23 10.19 -15.27
CA MET A 79 -6.63 11.00 -16.32
C MET A 79 -6.95 10.42 -17.70
N PRO A 80 -7.29 11.25 -18.69
CA PRO A 80 -7.60 10.76 -20.04
C PRO A 80 -6.39 10.19 -20.77
N SER A 81 -5.19 10.65 -20.40
CA SER A 81 -3.91 10.16 -20.93
C SER A 81 -2.82 10.41 -19.91
N VAL A 82 -2.00 9.40 -19.62
CA VAL A 82 -0.88 9.54 -18.69
C VAL A 82 0.26 10.33 -19.34
N SER A 83 0.75 11.36 -18.65
CA SER A 83 1.84 12.21 -19.15
C SER A 83 3.21 11.58 -18.88
N ALA A 84 4.23 11.99 -19.66
CA ALA A 84 5.62 11.62 -19.39
C ALA A 84 6.10 12.10 -18.01
N PHE A 85 5.55 13.20 -17.51
CA PHE A 85 5.85 13.74 -16.19
C PHE A 85 5.32 12.82 -15.07
N THR A 86 4.07 12.37 -15.18
CA THR A 86 3.46 11.39 -14.27
C THR A 86 4.28 10.11 -14.23
N LEU A 87 4.66 9.57 -15.39
CA LEU A 87 5.51 8.37 -15.45
C LEU A 87 6.91 8.60 -14.86
N GLY A 88 7.46 9.80 -15.05
CA GLY A 88 8.71 10.21 -14.41
C GLY A 88 8.62 10.15 -12.88
N LYS A 89 7.53 10.65 -12.29
CA LYS A 89 7.28 10.58 -10.83
C LYS A 89 7.22 9.12 -10.35
N ILE A 90 6.43 8.28 -11.02
CA ILE A 90 6.29 6.86 -10.65
C ILE A 90 7.64 6.15 -10.73
N ARG A 91 8.42 6.40 -11.80
CA ARG A 91 9.75 5.80 -12.00
C ARG A 91 10.72 6.20 -10.89
N VAL A 92 10.74 7.48 -10.48
CA VAL A 92 11.60 7.95 -9.38
C VAL A 92 11.25 7.26 -8.06
N LEU A 93 9.95 7.16 -7.73
CA LEU A 93 9.50 6.48 -6.52
C LEU A 93 9.82 4.98 -6.56
N ALA A 94 9.57 4.32 -7.69
CA ALA A 94 9.87 2.90 -7.88
C ALA A 94 11.38 2.61 -7.75
N HIS A 95 12.25 3.42 -8.36
CA HIS A 95 13.71 3.26 -8.21
C HIS A 95 14.17 3.44 -6.77
N ARG A 96 13.61 4.41 -6.04
CA ARG A 96 13.98 4.63 -4.64
C ARG A 96 13.49 3.50 -3.74
N LEU A 97 12.28 2.96 -3.95
CA LEU A 97 11.82 1.76 -3.25
C LEU A 97 12.68 0.53 -3.57
N LEU A 98 13.07 0.37 -4.83
CA LEU A 98 13.98 -0.70 -5.23
C LEU A 98 15.31 -0.59 -4.49
N GLY A 99 15.85 0.64 -4.36
CA GLY A 99 17.04 0.92 -3.56
C GLY A 99 16.89 0.51 -2.09
N GLU A 100 15.77 0.85 -1.45
CA GLU A 100 15.50 0.47 -0.05
C GLU A 100 15.34 -1.06 0.13
N LEU A 101 14.69 -1.74 -0.82
CA LEU A 101 14.55 -3.20 -0.81
C LEU A 101 15.89 -3.92 -0.99
N LEU A 102 16.77 -3.38 -1.85
CA LEU A 102 18.10 -3.94 -2.10
C LEU A 102 19.14 -3.55 -1.02
N ASP A 103 18.81 -2.60 -0.13
CA ASP A 103 19.73 -2.15 0.90
C ASP A 103 20.07 -3.29 1.87
N PRO A 104 21.36 -3.56 2.16
CA PRO A 104 21.75 -4.64 3.06
C PRO A 104 21.14 -4.56 4.46
N SER A 105 20.79 -3.36 4.93
CA SER A 105 20.12 -3.17 6.22
C SER A 105 18.71 -3.77 6.24
N LEU A 106 18.07 -3.95 5.08
CA LEU A 106 16.74 -4.53 4.93
C LEU A 106 16.78 -5.97 4.39
N ASN A 107 17.97 -6.57 4.26
CA ASN A 107 18.13 -7.94 3.79
C ASN A 107 17.25 -8.91 4.60
N PRO A 108 16.32 -9.66 3.96
CA PRO A 108 15.34 -10.48 4.67
C PRO A 108 15.94 -11.72 5.35
N GLU A 109 17.25 -11.96 5.18
CA GLU A 109 17.95 -13.07 5.81
C GLU A 109 18.78 -12.67 7.04
N THR A 110 19.19 -11.41 7.14
CA THR A 110 20.17 -10.94 8.13
C THR A 110 19.74 -9.67 8.87
N SER A 111 18.76 -8.92 8.37
CA SER A 111 18.37 -7.60 8.88
C SER A 111 17.96 -7.62 10.36
N SER A 112 18.39 -6.60 11.10
CA SER A 112 17.95 -6.30 12.46
C SER A 112 16.68 -5.43 12.52
N ARG A 113 16.18 -4.95 11.37
CA ARG A 113 15.07 -4.00 11.27
C ARG A 113 13.70 -4.64 11.42
N TYR A 114 13.56 -5.93 11.13
CA TYR A 114 12.29 -6.64 11.31
C TYR A 114 12.01 -6.96 12.77
N VAL A 115 10.82 -6.62 13.25
CA VAL A 115 10.33 -6.93 14.59
C VAL A 115 9.04 -7.73 14.45
N VAL A 116 8.92 -8.82 15.20
CA VAL A 116 7.70 -9.62 15.25
C VAL A 116 7.13 -9.56 16.65
N GLY A 117 5.82 -9.39 16.75
CA GLY A 117 5.10 -9.41 18.02
C GLY A 117 3.61 -9.68 17.83
N THR A 118 2.86 -9.55 18.91
CA THR A 118 1.39 -9.62 18.88
C THR A 118 0.80 -8.24 19.11
N ALA A 119 -0.23 -7.89 18.35
CA ALA A 119 -0.95 -6.64 18.57
C ALA A 119 -1.52 -6.59 20.00
N ILE A 120 -1.45 -5.41 20.64
CA ILE A 120 -2.10 -5.18 21.92
C ILE A 120 -3.61 -4.99 21.73
N HIS A 121 -3.99 -4.42 20.59
CA HIS A 121 -5.35 -4.19 20.14
C HIS A 121 -5.66 -5.02 18.89
N PRO A 122 -5.85 -6.35 19.01
CA PRO A 122 -6.06 -7.25 17.85
C PRO A 122 -7.31 -6.90 17.03
N GLU A 123 -8.31 -6.26 17.64
CA GLU A 123 -9.52 -5.74 17.00
C GLU A 123 -9.22 -4.66 15.95
N HIS A 124 -8.05 -4.01 16.03
CA HIS A 124 -7.60 -3.02 15.05
C HIS A 124 -7.11 -3.65 13.74
N SER A 125 -6.82 -4.96 13.75
CA SER A 125 -6.33 -5.71 12.59
C SER A 125 -5.12 -5.06 11.89
N VAL A 126 -4.26 -4.38 12.64
CA VAL A 126 -3.00 -3.79 12.14
C VAL A 126 -2.11 -4.93 11.69
N GLN A 127 -1.61 -4.89 10.45
CA GLN A 127 -0.70 -5.90 9.92
C GLN A 127 0.76 -5.55 10.20
N ALA A 128 1.13 -4.31 9.93
CA ALA A 128 2.45 -3.79 10.22
C ALA A 128 2.35 -2.30 10.57
N PHE A 129 3.45 -1.77 11.06
CA PHE A 129 3.66 -0.32 11.18
C PHE A 129 5.15 -0.01 11.26
N THR A 130 5.49 1.25 11.04
CA THR A 130 6.84 1.81 11.15
C THR A 130 6.84 3.08 12.00
N LEU A 131 8.02 3.52 12.43
CA LEU A 131 8.19 4.78 13.15
C LEU A 131 9.17 5.66 12.38
N LEU A 132 8.66 6.75 11.77
CA LEU A 132 9.45 7.65 10.91
C LEU A 132 10.73 8.18 11.59
N ASN A 133 10.63 8.53 12.87
CA ASN A 133 11.73 9.12 13.65
C ASN A 133 12.56 8.09 14.44
N GLU A 134 12.43 6.79 14.14
CA GLU A 134 13.28 5.77 14.77
C GLU A 134 14.63 5.65 14.04
N PRO A 135 15.79 5.77 14.73
CA PRO A 135 17.10 5.73 14.07
C PRO A 135 17.38 4.46 13.27
N ILE A 136 16.85 3.32 13.72
CA ILE A 136 17.06 2.01 13.07
C ILE A 136 16.00 1.75 11.99
N ARG A 137 14.94 2.56 11.92
CA ARG A 137 13.85 2.44 10.93
C ARG A 137 13.30 1.01 10.86
N LYS A 138 12.83 0.51 12.02
CA LYS A 138 12.32 -0.86 12.14
C LYS A 138 10.95 -1.00 11.51
N ILE A 139 10.64 -2.22 11.07
CA ILE A 139 9.34 -2.64 10.57
C ILE A 139 8.75 -3.61 11.59
N TYR A 140 7.64 -3.21 12.22
CA TYR A 140 6.95 -4.01 13.23
C TYR A 140 5.85 -4.81 12.55
N LEU A 141 5.90 -6.13 12.68
CA LEU A 141 4.98 -7.08 12.06
C LEU A 141 4.16 -7.77 13.15
N THR A 142 2.84 -7.67 13.05
CA THR A 142 1.92 -8.35 13.96
C THR A 142 1.59 -9.75 13.44
N GLU A 143 0.75 -10.48 14.17
CA GLU A 143 0.16 -11.72 13.70
C GLU A 143 -0.61 -11.57 12.38
N ARG A 144 -1.24 -10.41 12.11
CA ARG A 144 -2.06 -10.18 10.91
C ARG A 144 -1.24 -10.07 9.63
N PHE A 145 0.04 -9.69 9.72
CA PHE A 145 0.94 -9.76 8.56
C PHE A 145 1.09 -11.20 8.03
N PHE A 146 1.09 -12.17 8.93
CA PHE A 146 1.25 -13.59 8.60
C PHE A 146 -0.08 -14.31 8.37
N ASP A 147 -1.15 -13.80 8.97
CA ASP A 147 -2.52 -14.31 8.86
C ASP A 147 -3.53 -13.15 8.72
N PRO A 148 -3.70 -12.63 7.49
CA PRO A 148 -4.52 -11.44 7.26
C PRO A 148 -6.04 -11.74 7.32
N GLY A 149 -6.46 -13.00 7.52
CA GLY A 149 -7.88 -13.37 7.57
C GLY A 149 -8.61 -13.25 6.23
N PHE A 150 -7.92 -13.59 5.14
CA PHE A 150 -8.46 -13.47 3.77
C PHE A 150 -9.09 -14.76 3.26
N ASP A 151 -9.51 -15.66 4.16
CA ASP A 151 -10.07 -16.97 3.82
C ASP A 151 -11.22 -16.89 2.81
N ALA A 152 -12.05 -15.87 2.94
CA ALA A 152 -13.19 -15.68 2.06
C ALA A 152 -12.83 -15.24 0.63
N TYR A 153 -11.59 -14.84 0.37
CA TYR A 153 -11.08 -14.62 -0.98
C TYR A 153 -10.49 -15.89 -1.61
N LEU A 154 -10.11 -16.90 -0.81
CA LEU A 154 -9.49 -18.13 -1.31
C LEU A 154 -10.32 -18.88 -2.36
N PRO A 155 -11.65 -19.03 -2.23
CA PRO A 155 -12.44 -19.71 -3.26
C PRO A 155 -12.72 -18.84 -4.50
N LEU A 156 -12.48 -17.52 -4.41
CA LEU A 156 -12.89 -16.54 -5.42
C LEU A 156 -11.76 -16.13 -6.36
N ARG A 157 -10.55 -16.67 -6.18
CA ARG A 157 -9.36 -16.33 -6.95
C ARG A 157 -8.74 -17.57 -7.62
N PRO A 158 -7.92 -17.43 -8.67
CA PRO A 158 -7.20 -18.55 -9.26
C PRO A 158 -6.28 -19.23 -8.24
N ARG A 159 -6.29 -20.57 -8.16
CA ARG A 159 -5.47 -21.34 -7.21
C ARG A 159 -3.96 -21.07 -7.31
N THR A 160 -3.50 -20.63 -8.47
CA THR A 160 -2.11 -20.24 -8.75
C THR A 160 -1.71 -18.89 -8.18
N PHE A 161 -2.66 -18.01 -7.86
CA PHE A 161 -2.37 -16.69 -7.30
C PHE A 161 -1.98 -16.80 -5.82
N ASP A 162 -0.75 -16.40 -5.50
CA ASP A 162 -0.23 -16.39 -4.13
C ASP A 162 -0.77 -15.19 -3.34
N LEU A 163 -1.96 -15.34 -2.78
CA LEU A 163 -2.62 -14.28 -2.01
C LEU A 163 -1.80 -13.84 -0.79
N LEU A 164 -1.19 -14.77 -0.05
CA LEU A 164 -0.41 -14.42 1.13
C LEU A 164 0.88 -13.67 0.74
N GLY A 165 1.60 -14.14 -0.28
CA GLY A 165 2.77 -13.44 -0.81
C GLY A 165 2.44 -12.04 -1.31
N HIS A 166 1.34 -11.89 -2.04
CA HIS A 166 0.83 -10.60 -2.49
C HIS A 166 0.52 -9.64 -1.33
N SER A 167 -0.22 -10.13 -0.32
CA SER A 167 -0.58 -9.36 0.87
C SER A 167 0.67 -8.90 1.64
N MET A 168 1.64 -9.79 1.85
CA MET A 168 2.89 -9.43 2.54
C MET A 168 3.71 -8.44 1.73
N ALA A 169 3.80 -8.62 0.41
CA ALA A 169 4.56 -7.72 -0.46
C ALA A 169 4.01 -6.31 -0.44
N THR A 170 2.69 -6.16 -0.58
CA THR A 170 2.02 -4.84 -0.59
C THR A 170 2.09 -4.15 0.77
N VAL A 171 1.95 -4.89 1.88
CA VAL A 171 2.19 -4.33 3.23
C VAL A 171 3.65 -3.89 3.39
N LEU A 172 4.63 -4.66 2.91
CA LEU A 172 6.03 -4.23 2.97
C LEU A 172 6.29 -2.98 2.11
N LEU A 173 5.73 -2.91 0.90
CA LEU A 173 5.84 -1.71 0.06
C LEU A 173 5.22 -0.48 0.73
N HIS A 174 4.07 -0.66 1.38
CA HIS A 174 3.41 0.37 2.18
C HIS A 174 4.33 0.88 3.30
N GLU A 175 4.80 -0.01 4.18
CA GLU A 175 5.66 0.37 5.31
C GLU A 175 7.00 0.96 4.89
N ILE A 176 7.63 0.41 3.85
CA ILE A 176 8.91 0.93 3.35
C ILE A 176 8.69 2.30 2.70
N SER A 177 7.53 2.56 2.10
CA SER A 177 7.23 3.88 1.54
C SER A 177 7.19 4.97 2.60
N HIS A 178 6.71 4.68 3.83
CA HIS A 178 6.79 5.63 4.94
C HIS A 178 8.25 5.98 5.23
N LEU A 179 9.09 4.96 5.40
CA LEU A 179 10.51 5.13 5.72
C LEU A 179 11.30 5.82 4.61
N ALA A 180 10.90 5.62 3.35
CA ALA A 180 11.58 6.14 2.18
C ALA A 180 11.14 7.55 1.80
N PHE A 181 9.86 7.90 1.94
CA PHE A 181 9.31 9.14 1.38
C PHE A 181 8.46 9.95 2.35
N ASP A 182 8.31 9.50 3.59
CA ASP A 182 7.32 10.04 4.52
C ASP A 182 5.93 10.06 3.86
N THR A 183 5.56 8.96 3.19
CA THR A 183 4.19 8.77 2.71
C THR A 183 3.22 8.84 3.89
N LEU A 184 1.99 9.21 3.57
CA LEU A 184 0.88 9.31 4.50
C LEU A 184 -0.02 8.09 4.34
N ASP A 185 -0.80 7.83 5.37
CA ASP A 185 -1.91 6.91 5.28
C ASP A 185 -3.24 7.68 5.21
N LEU A 186 -3.45 8.37 4.10
CA LEU A 186 -4.66 9.17 3.88
C LEU A 186 -5.91 8.29 3.78
N VAL A 187 -5.77 7.14 3.14
CA VAL A 187 -6.84 6.17 2.98
C VAL A 187 -6.27 4.80 2.66
N TYR A 188 -6.97 3.77 3.11
CA TYR A 188 -6.72 2.41 2.68
C TYR A 188 -7.54 2.10 1.43
N VAL A 189 -6.83 1.88 0.33
CA VAL A 189 -7.37 1.33 -0.92
C VAL A 189 -7.36 -0.21 -0.90
N ASP A 190 -7.02 -0.83 0.23
CA ASP A 190 -7.00 -2.28 0.42
C ASP A 190 -6.03 -2.95 -0.58
N ALA A 191 -4.82 -2.39 -0.71
CA ALA A 191 -3.82 -2.83 -1.68
C ALA A 191 -3.38 -4.29 -1.52
N ASN A 192 -3.58 -4.86 -0.34
CA ASN A 192 -3.20 -6.22 0.04
C ASN A 192 -4.24 -7.29 -0.30
N ARG A 193 -5.44 -6.89 -0.73
CA ARG A 193 -6.47 -7.79 -1.25
C ARG A 193 -6.06 -8.31 -2.63
N PRO A 194 -6.62 -9.43 -3.13
CA PRO A 194 -6.31 -9.89 -4.48
C PRO A 194 -6.53 -8.80 -5.52
N PHE A 195 -5.77 -8.82 -6.62
CA PHE A 195 -6.05 -7.96 -7.76
C PHE A 195 -7.52 -8.07 -8.16
N LEU A 196 -8.18 -6.93 -8.31
CA LEU A 196 -9.63 -6.85 -8.48
C LEU A 196 -10.14 -7.73 -9.63
N ASP A 197 -9.38 -7.79 -10.73
CA ASP A 197 -9.69 -8.56 -11.94
C ASP A 197 -9.40 -10.06 -11.84
N LEU A 198 -8.88 -10.55 -10.71
CA LEU A 198 -8.75 -11.98 -10.41
C LEU A 198 -9.94 -12.53 -9.63
N LEU A 199 -10.83 -11.68 -9.11
CA LEU A 199 -12.01 -12.13 -8.39
C LEU A 199 -13.04 -12.70 -9.37
N GLU A 200 -13.51 -13.90 -9.11
CA GLU A 200 -14.62 -14.49 -9.84
C GLU A 200 -15.91 -13.70 -9.56
N THR A 201 -16.67 -13.45 -10.61
CA THR A 201 -17.92 -12.67 -10.56
C THR A 201 -19.10 -13.49 -11.06
N VAL A 202 -19.00 -14.83 -11.02
CA VAL A 202 -20.07 -15.74 -11.41
C VAL A 202 -21.06 -15.90 -10.25
N THR A 203 -20.55 -16.11 -9.04
CA THR A 203 -21.40 -16.27 -7.85
C THR A 203 -21.85 -14.91 -7.28
N ALA A 204 -22.93 -14.94 -6.49
CA ALA A 204 -23.41 -13.73 -5.79
C ALA A 204 -22.37 -13.21 -4.78
N GLU A 205 -21.69 -14.10 -4.07
CA GLU A 205 -20.62 -13.73 -3.14
C GLU A 205 -19.42 -13.10 -3.89
N GLY A 206 -19.01 -13.70 -5.00
CA GLY A 206 -17.95 -13.19 -5.86
C GLY A 206 -18.23 -11.76 -6.34
N LYS A 207 -19.44 -11.53 -6.88
CA LYS A 207 -19.90 -10.19 -7.29
C LYS A 207 -19.90 -9.20 -6.13
N GLN A 208 -20.42 -9.58 -4.97
CA GLN A 208 -20.49 -8.70 -3.81
C GLN A 208 -19.08 -8.25 -3.36
N ARG A 209 -18.13 -9.19 -3.28
CA ARG A 209 -16.75 -8.89 -2.88
C ARG A 209 -15.99 -8.10 -3.92
N TYR A 210 -16.20 -8.40 -5.21
CA TYR A 210 -15.68 -7.59 -6.31
C TYR A 210 -16.17 -6.15 -6.18
N SER A 211 -17.48 -5.92 -6.08
CA SER A 211 -18.04 -4.58 -5.99
C SER A 211 -17.60 -3.83 -4.74
N ALA A 212 -17.47 -4.51 -3.60
CA ALA A 212 -16.96 -3.88 -2.38
C ALA A 212 -15.50 -3.44 -2.51
N LEU A 213 -14.63 -4.29 -3.09
CA LEU A 213 -13.23 -3.95 -3.30
C LEU A 213 -13.06 -2.89 -4.39
N GLU A 214 -13.83 -2.99 -5.48
CA GLU A 214 -13.87 -1.98 -6.54
C GLU A 214 -14.25 -0.61 -5.97
N GLN A 215 -15.27 -0.58 -5.10
CA GLN A 215 -15.72 0.67 -4.47
C GLN A 215 -14.58 1.35 -3.71
N ILE A 216 -13.78 0.58 -2.99
CA ILE A 216 -12.63 1.09 -2.22
C ILE A 216 -11.51 1.52 -3.17
N GLN A 217 -11.04 0.61 -4.04
CA GLN A 217 -9.87 0.87 -4.89
C GLN A 217 -10.07 2.00 -5.90
N LYS A 218 -11.30 2.21 -6.39
CA LYS A 218 -11.59 3.23 -7.40
C LYS A 218 -12.15 4.54 -6.83
N HIS A 219 -12.77 4.52 -5.64
CA HIS A 219 -13.53 5.68 -5.15
C HIS A 219 -13.08 6.20 -3.78
N ALA A 220 -12.13 5.58 -3.10
CA ALA A 220 -11.69 6.03 -1.77
C ALA A 220 -10.74 7.24 -1.81
N LEU A 221 -9.92 7.39 -2.86
CA LEU A 221 -9.08 8.57 -3.10
C LEU A 221 -8.92 8.82 -4.60
N SER A 222 -9.97 9.36 -5.21
CA SER A 222 -10.06 9.64 -6.64
C SER A 222 -10.97 10.85 -6.90
N SER A 223 -11.05 11.29 -8.15
CA SER A 223 -11.92 12.40 -8.55
C SER A 223 -13.41 12.13 -8.31
N SER A 224 -13.78 10.87 -8.06
CA SER A 224 -15.15 10.45 -7.74
C SER A 224 -15.41 10.33 -6.23
N THR A 225 -14.40 10.48 -5.38
CA THR A 225 -14.59 10.49 -3.92
C THR A 225 -15.43 11.71 -3.53
N PRO A 226 -16.50 11.55 -2.71
CA PRO A 226 -17.25 12.69 -2.22
C PRO A 226 -16.35 13.70 -1.51
N ALA A 227 -16.46 14.98 -1.84
CA ALA A 227 -15.61 16.04 -1.27
C ALA A 227 -15.62 16.05 0.27
N ALA A 228 -16.76 15.72 0.88
CA ALA A 228 -16.93 15.64 2.33
C ALA A 228 -16.22 14.44 2.99
N GLN A 229 -15.64 13.52 2.21
CA GLN A 229 -14.86 12.36 2.66
C GLN A 229 -13.37 12.51 2.38
N LEU A 230 -12.97 13.43 1.49
CA LEU A 230 -11.56 13.70 1.20
C LEU A 230 -10.88 14.45 2.35
N PHE A 231 -9.65 14.02 2.66
CA PHE A 231 -8.79 14.59 3.70
C PHE A 231 -9.48 14.59 5.07
N ARG A 232 -10.07 13.43 5.40
CA ARG A 232 -10.71 13.18 6.67
C ARG A 232 -10.38 11.80 7.19
N GLU A 233 -10.43 11.67 8.51
CA GLU A 233 -10.30 10.41 9.23
C GLU A 233 -11.62 10.11 9.94
N LEU A 234 -12.01 8.84 9.98
CA LEU A 234 -13.14 8.39 10.76
C LEU A 234 -12.67 8.14 12.20
N ASP A 235 -13.29 8.82 13.16
CA ASP A 235 -13.07 8.53 14.58
C ASP A 235 -13.81 7.25 14.97
N ASP A 236 -13.07 6.28 15.51
CA ASP A 236 -13.60 4.97 15.86
C ASP A 236 -14.55 4.99 17.07
N TYR A 237 -14.52 6.04 17.90
CA TYR A 237 -15.36 6.14 19.11
C TYR A 237 -16.75 6.67 18.79
N ASP A 238 -16.84 7.72 17.98
CA ASP A 238 -18.13 8.35 17.66
C ASP A 238 -18.59 8.16 16.21
N LEU A 239 -17.79 7.47 15.39
CA LEU A 239 -18.05 7.15 13.99
C LEU A 239 -18.29 8.40 13.13
N ARG A 240 -17.67 9.52 13.49
CA ARG A 240 -17.72 10.77 12.72
C ARG A 240 -16.43 11.01 11.95
N TRP A 241 -16.58 11.70 10.84
CA TRP A 241 -15.45 12.13 10.02
C TRP A 241 -14.92 13.47 10.52
N TYR A 242 -13.61 13.50 10.78
CA TYR A 242 -12.88 14.68 11.20
C TYR A 242 -11.87 15.07 10.13
N ASP A 243 -11.71 16.38 9.92
CA ASP A 243 -10.65 16.90 9.05
C ASP A 243 -9.28 16.47 9.58
N LEU A 244 -8.35 16.21 8.64
CA LEU A 244 -6.96 15.92 8.99
C LEU A 244 -6.37 17.02 9.87
N VAL A 245 -5.52 16.62 10.81
CA VAL A 245 -4.77 17.51 11.69
C VAL A 245 -3.27 17.23 11.60
N GLY A 246 -2.44 18.05 12.25
CA GLY A 246 -1.01 17.76 12.42
C GLY A 246 -0.22 17.66 11.10
N ALA A 247 0.68 16.68 11.05
CA ALA A 247 1.60 16.47 9.92
C ALA A 247 0.88 16.03 8.62
N PRO A 248 -0.12 15.11 8.65
CA PRO A 248 -0.90 14.77 7.46
C PRO A 248 -1.58 16.00 6.82
N LEU A 249 -2.20 16.87 7.61
CA LEU A 249 -2.79 18.13 7.12
C LEU A 249 -1.74 18.99 6.42
N GLN A 250 -0.61 19.26 7.08
CA GLN A 250 0.45 20.09 6.52
C GLN A 250 0.97 19.53 5.20
N ARG A 251 1.11 18.21 5.11
CA ARG A 251 1.59 17.54 3.90
C ARG A 251 0.58 17.63 2.76
N VAL A 252 -0.71 17.43 3.02
CA VAL A 252 -1.77 17.63 2.00
C VAL A 252 -1.75 19.05 1.48
N LEU A 253 -1.75 20.06 2.36
CA LEU A 253 -1.69 21.47 1.96
C LEU A 253 -0.44 21.80 1.14
N GLN A 254 0.71 21.21 1.47
CA GLN A 254 1.94 21.36 0.69
C GLN A 254 1.82 20.75 -0.71
N LEU A 255 1.28 19.54 -0.82
CA LEU A 255 1.12 18.83 -2.09
C LEU A 255 0.16 19.60 -3.02
N THR A 256 -0.99 20.02 -2.49
CA THR A 256 -1.99 20.81 -3.22
C THR A 256 -1.56 22.26 -3.44
N GLY A 257 -0.64 22.80 -2.64
CA GLY A 257 -0.21 24.19 -2.69
C GLY A 257 -1.24 25.18 -2.13
N THR A 258 -2.05 24.74 -1.17
CA THR A 258 -3.22 25.48 -0.65
C THR A 258 -3.04 25.87 0.81
N ARG A 259 -3.94 26.70 1.34
CA ARG A 259 -3.88 27.17 2.74
C ARG A 259 -4.87 26.47 3.68
N ASP A 260 -5.89 25.85 3.11
CA ASP A 260 -6.92 25.12 3.84
C ASP A 260 -7.40 23.88 3.06
N LEU A 261 -8.13 23.00 3.75
CA LEU A 261 -8.61 21.74 3.18
C LEU A 261 -9.73 21.93 2.15
N ASP A 262 -10.52 22.99 2.23
CA ASP A 262 -11.57 23.23 1.26
C ASP A 262 -10.98 23.61 -0.10
N GLU A 263 -9.93 24.42 -0.10
CA GLU A 263 -9.13 24.71 -1.28
C GLU A 263 -8.35 23.46 -1.75
N ALA A 264 -7.79 22.68 -0.83
CA ALA A 264 -7.11 21.41 -1.17
C ALA A 264 -8.04 20.45 -1.91
N ARG A 265 -9.30 20.30 -1.43
CA ARG A 265 -10.33 19.48 -2.08
C ARG A 265 -10.63 19.98 -3.48
N ARG A 266 -10.83 21.30 -3.66
CA ARG A 266 -11.06 21.90 -4.98
C ARG A 266 -9.92 21.60 -5.94
N VAL A 267 -8.67 21.81 -5.50
CA VAL A 267 -7.48 21.51 -6.30
C VAL A 267 -7.38 20.03 -6.66
N PHE A 268 -7.63 19.13 -5.70
CA PHE A 268 -7.60 17.68 -5.95
C PHE A 268 -8.58 17.25 -7.06
N PHE A 269 -9.74 17.88 -7.16
CA PHE A 269 -10.68 17.63 -8.27
C PHE A 269 -10.26 18.30 -9.58
N SER A 270 -9.82 19.58 -9.53
CA SER A 270 -9.58 20.37 -10.74
C SER A 270 -8.22 20.17 -11.39
N ASP A 271 -7.22 19.72 -10.63
CA ASP A 271 -5.82 19.59 -11.09
C ASP A 271 -5.36 18.14 -10.95
N ALA A 272 -5.22 17.48 -12.10
CA ALA A 272 -4.81 16.08 -12.18
C ALA A 272 -3.37 15.84 -11.71
N ASP A 273 -2.45 16.77 -11.96
CA ASP A 273 -1.05 16.63 -11.55
C ASP A 273 -0.93 16.71 -10.02
N LYS A 274 -1.72 17.58 -9.40
CA LYS A 274 -1.82 17.69 -7.94
C LYS A 274 -2.49 16.47 -7.31
N ARG A 275 -3.53 15.93 -7.94
CA ARG A 275 -4.15 14.67 -7.53
C ARG A 275 -3.15 13.52 -7.58
N VAL A 276 -2.36 13.40 -8.66
CA VAL A 276 -1.28 12.41 -8.77
C VAL A 276 -0.31 12.54 -7.60
N ASP A 277 0.12 13.75 -7.24
CA ASP A 277 1.04 13.98 -6.12
C ASP A 277 0.47 13.54 -4.78
N VAL A 278 -0.82 13.81 -4.54
CA VAL A 278 -1.53 13.36 -3.33
C VAL A 278 -1.64 11.83 -3.30
N MET A 279 -2.08 11.21 -4.39
CA MET A 279 -2.26 9.76 -4.48
C MET A 279 -0.94 9.01 -4.35
N LEU A 280 0.15 9.50 -4.98
CA LEU A 280 1.49 8.92 -4.84
C LEU A 280 2.11 9.14 -3.45
N SER A 281 1.62 10.14 -2.70
CA SER A 281 2.00 10.35 -1.30
C SER A 281 1.19 9.48 -0.34
N ASN A 282 0.15 8.77 -0.80
CA ASN A 282 -0.57 7.79 0.01
C ASN A 282 0.11 6.41 -0.11
N ALA A 283 0.56 5.85 1.00
CA ALA A 283 1.36 4.62 1.03
C ALA A 283 0.64 3.43 0.37
N ASP A 284 -0.65 3.25 0.68
CA ASP A 284 -1.45 2.15 0.16
C ASP A 284 -1.73 2.29 -1.34
N SER A 285 -1.96 3.52 -1.82
CA SER A 285 -2.10 3.81 -3.26
C SER A 285 -0.81 3.52 -4.03
N LEU A 286 0.35 3.90 -3.48
CA LEU A 286 1.65 3.60 -4.10
C LEU A 286 1.91 2.09 -4.15
N ALA A 287 1.61 1.37 -3.07
CA ALA A 287 1.74 -0.09 -3.01
C ALA A 287 0.86 -0.79 -4.06
N LEU A 288 -0.42 -0.38 -4.16
CA LEU A 288 -1.37 -0.92 -5.15
C LEU A 288 -0.89 -0.68 -6.58
N LEU A 289 -0.45 0.55 -6.89
CA LEU A 289 0.05 0.92 -8.22
C LEU A 289 1.26 0.08 -8.63
N LEU A 290 2.25 -0.06 -7.75
CA LEU A 290 3.48 -0.82 -8.06
C LEU A 290 3.20 -2.32 -8.15
N ALA A 291 2.35 -2.87 -7.28
CA ALA A 291 1.94 -4.26 -7.36
C ALA A 291 1.21 -4.56 -8.70
N HIS A 292 0.31 -3.68 -9.13
CA HIS A 292 -0.38 -3.84 -10.42
C HIS A 292 0.56 -3.70 -11.63
N LEU A 293 1.45 -2.71 -11.63
CA LEU A 293 2.41 -2.53 -12.71
C LEU A 293 3.43 -3.68 -12.79
N GLY A 294 3.82 -4.21 -11.64
CA GLY A 294 4.77 -5.31 -11.50
C GLY A 294 4.18 -6.70 -11.55
N ARG A 295 2.86 -6.84 -11.70
CA ARG A 295 2.24 -8.17 -11.66
C ARG A 295 2.67 -9.02 -12.86
N PRO A 296 2.92 -10.33 -12.64
CA PRO A 296 3.22 -11.27 -13.70
C PRO A 296 2.14 -11.33 -14.82
N PRO A 297 2.52 -11.57 -16.09
CA PRO A 297 1.59 -11.64 -17.22
C PRO A 297 0.42 -12.62 -17.03
N GLU A 298 0.64 -13.75 -16.35
CA GLU A 298 -0.35 -14.78 -16.07
C GLU A 298 -1.51 -14.31 -15.15
N PHE A 299 -1.31 -13.20 -14.44
CA PHE A 299 -2.35 -12.58 -13.60
C PHE A 299 -3.04 -11.40 -14.30
N HIS A 300 -2.87 -11.26 -15.62
CA HIS A 300 -3.72 -10.40 -16.43
C HIS A 300 -4.85 -11.23 -17.06
N PRO A 301 -6.12 -10.78 -16.99
CA PRO A 301 -7.20 -11.44 -17.69
C PRO A 301 -6.88 -11.57 -19.19
N LEU A 302 -7.13 -12.76 -19.72
CA LEU A 302 -6.93 -13.05 -21.15
C LEU A 302 -8.03 -12.43 -22.03
N HIS A 303 -9.16 -12.06 -21.42
CA HIS A 303 -10.33 -11.50 -22.06
C HIS A 303 -10.29 -9.97 -22.03
#